data_AF-A0A6J4HQK2-F1
#
_entry.id   AF-A0A6J4HQK2-F1
#
_cell.length_a   1.000
_cell.length_b   1.000
_cell.length_c   1.000
_cell.angle_alpha   90.00
_cell.angle_beta   90.00
_cell.angle_gamma   90.00
#
_symmetry.space_group_name_H-M   'P 1'
#
loop_
_entity.id
_entity.type
_entity.pdbx_description
1 polymer ?
#
loop_
_entity_poly.entity_id
_entity_poly.type
_entity_poly.pdbx_seq_one_letter_code
_entity_poly.pdbx_strand_id
1 'polypeptide(L)'
;MLGPVRGGGLRTVSILDHSFGLSAADEILGGRTRRPARDVVIGEAPAVDARHPDVVAHRALRRAVFVDEQGLRPGDAAGDLDVHDHDPRAIVLVARDGAGEVLGGVRLAPADPDAARPTSAG
;
A
#
# COMPACT_ATOMS: atom_id res chain seq x y z
N MET A 1 1.66 6.30 60.16
CA MET A 1 1.67 6.75 58.75
C MET A 1 2.40 5.70 57.94
N LEU A 2 1.69 4.85 57.19
CA LEU A 2 2.13 4.04 56.04
C LEU A 2 0.95 3.11 55.67
N GLY A 3 0.28 3.40 54.56
CA GLY A 3 -0.86 2.62 54.06
C GLY A 3 -0.40 1.36 53.29
N PRO A 4 -1.29 0.38 53.04
CA PRO A 4 -0.93 -0.79 52.27
C PRO A 4 -0.86 -0.47 50.78
N VAL A 5 0.29 -0.74 50.18
CA VAL A 5 0.49 -0.78 48.72
C VAL A 5 -0.15 -2.04 48.15
N ARG A 6 -1.07 -1.87 47.19
CA ARG A 6 -1.56 -2.93 46.31
C ARG A 6 -0.56 -3.10 45.16
N GLY A 7 0.00 -4.29 45.01
CA GLY A 7 0.96 -4.62 43.95
C GLY A 7 0.66 -5.97 43.30
N GLY A 8 0.06 -5.91 42.11
CA GLY A 8 0.16 -6.85 40.99
C GLY A 8 0.25 -8.35 41.27
N GLY A 9 -0.89 -9.04 41.20
CA GLY A 9 -0.89 -10.46 40.90
C GLY A 9 -0.32 -10.70 39.51
N LEU A 10 0.79 -11.43 39.43
CA LEU A 10 1.33 -11.95 38.17
C LEU A 10 0.27 -12.88 37.56
N ARG A 11 -0.39 -12.42 36.50
CA ARG A 11 -1.20 -13.30 35.65
C ARG A 11 -0.27 -14.01 34.69
N THR A 12 0.00 -15.27 34.94
CA THR A 12 0.53 -16.20 33.95
C THR A 12 -0.43 -16.26 32.77
N VAL A 13 -0.07 -15.66 31.64
CA VAL A 13 -0.76 -15.89 30.37
C VAL A 13 -0.04 -17.05 29.69
N SER A 14 -0.75 -18.17 29.58
CA SER A 14 -0.28 -19.36 28.87
C SER A 14 -0.03 -19.00 27.40
N ILE A 15 1.23 -18.96 27.01
CA ILE A 15 1.66 -18.89 25.61
C ILE A 15 1.72 -20.33 25.10
N LEU A 16 1.14 -20.54 23.91
CA LEU A 16 0.88 -21.81 23.20
C LEU A 16 -0.39 -22.50 23.72
N ASP A 17 -1.43 -22.70 22.91
CA ASP A 17 -1.41 -23.45 21.66
C ASP A 17 -2.69 -23.14 20.85
N HIS A 18 -2.57 -23.00 19.52
CA HIS A 18 -3.51 -23.49 18.49
C HIS A 18 -3.01 -22.99 17.14
N SER A 19 -1.98 -23.69 16.71
CA SER A 19 -1.61 -23.96 15.33
C SER A 19 -2.83 -24.02 14.40
N PHE A 20 -3.01 -22.97 13.59
CA PHE A 20 -3.70 -23.08 12.30
C PHE A 20 -2.76 -22.49 11.27
N GLY A 21 -2.24 -23.34 10.40
CA GLY A 21 -1.28 -22.97 9.37
C GLY A 21 -1.87 -21.89 8.48
N LEU A 22 -1.30 -20.68 8.58
CA LEU A 22 -1.45 -19.66 7.57
C LEU A 22 -0.47 -20.05 6.45
N SER A 23 -1.03 -20.42 5.30
CA SER A 23 -0.23 -20.51 4.08
C SER A 23 0.30 -19.11 3.76
N ALA A 24 1.54 -19.00 3.28
CA ALA A 24 2.10 -17.72 2.81
C ALA A 24 1.19 -17.03 1.76
N ALA A 25 0.34 -17.80 1.07
CA ALA A 25 -0.66 -17.27 0.14
C ALA A 25 -1.79 -16.47 0.84
N ASP A 26 -2.15 -16.80 2.08
CA ASP A 26 -3.16 -16.05 2.84
C ASP A 26 -2.64 -14.68 3.27
N GLU A 27 -1.33 -14.55 3.48
CA GLU A 27 -0.70 -13.26 3.81
C GLU A 27 -0.51 -12.40 2.55
N ILE A 28 -0.13 -13.02 1.43
CA ILE A 28 0.16 -12.33 0.17
C ILE A 28 -1.11 -11.93 -0.59
N LEU A 29 -2.21 -12.69 -0.46
CA LEU A 29 -3.44 -12.52 -1.24
C LEU A 29 -4.65 -11.99 -0.43
N GLY A 30 -4.42 -11.31 0.70
CA GLY A 30 -5.47 -10.55 1.39
C GLY A 30 -6.35 -11.35 2.36
N GLY A 31 -5.73 -12.25 3.12
CA GLY A 31 -6.36 -13.03 4.19
C GLY A 31 -7.20 -12.16 5.14
N ARG A 32 -8.52 -12.42 5.10
CA ARG A 32 -9.61 -11.65 5.70
C ARG A 32 -9.73 -10.25 5.10
N THR A 33 -10.60 -10.12 4.10
CA THR A 33 -11.27 -8.85 3.82
C THR A 33 -12.01 -8.42 5.08
N ARG A 34 -11.36 -7.64 5.96
CA ARG A 34 -12.10 -6.77 6.88
C ARG A 34 -12.97 -5.93 5.96
N ARG A 35 -14.29 -6.12 6.02
CA ARG A 35 -15.21 -5.14 5.45
C ARG A 35 -14.73 -3.80 5.98
N PRO A 36 -14.33 -2.84 5.12
CA PRO A 36 -13.85 -1.57 5.63
C PRO A 36 -14.95 -1.04 6.54
N ALA A 37 -14.59 -0.67 7.77
CA ALA A 37 -15.55 -0.12 8.73
C ALA A 37 -16.12 1.24 8.26
N ARG A 38 -15.60 1.75 7.13
CA ARG A 38 -15.96 2.99 6.47
C ARG A 38 -16.49 2.67 5.08
N ASP A 39 -17.46 3.44 4.62
CA ASP A 39 -17.82 3.48 3.22
C ASP A 39 -16.57 3.89 2.44
N VAL A 40 -16.08 3.01 1.56
CA VAL A 40 -14.92 3.27 0.71
C VAL A 40 -15.38 3.33 -0.74
N VAL A 41 -14.98 4.38 -1.44
CA VAL A 41 -15.21 4.55 -2.88
C VAL A 41 -13.87 4.47 -3.60
N ILE A 42 -13.83 3.74 -4.71
CA ILE A 42 -12.65 3.67 -5.58
C ILE A 42 -12.93 4.52 -6.83
N GLY A 43 -12.11 5.54 -7.03
CA GLY A 43 -12.06 6.31 -8.28
C GLY A 43 -11.02 5.72 -9.23
N GLU A 44 -11.32 5.76 -10.53
CA GLU A 44 -10.41 5.36 -11.60
C GLU A 44 -10.08 6.57 -12.46
N ALA A 45 -8.80 6.71 -12.84
CA ALA A 45 -8.36 7.73 -13.79
C ALA A 45 -7.23 7.22 -14.69
N PRO A 46 -7.15 7.66 -15.95
CA PRO A 46 -5.99 7.39 -16.81
C PRO A 46 -4.71 7.96 -16.20
N ALA A 47 -3.67 7.14 -16.00
CA ALA A 47 -2.43 7.57 -15.36
C ALA A 47 -1.69 8.69 -16.13
N VAL A 48 -1.89 8.72 -17.45
CA VAL A 48 -1.34 9.73 -18.36
C VAL A 48 -1.95 11.13 -18.14
N ASP A 49 -3.16 11.23 -17.56
CA ASP A 49 -3.77 12.52 -17.24
C ASP A 49 -3.22 13.08 -15.92
N ALA A 50 -2.02 13.67 -16.02
CA ALA A 50 -1.30 14.27 -14.90
C ALA A 50 -2.07 15.38 -14.15
N ARG A 51 -3.16 15.91 -14.73
CA ARG A 51 -3.98 16.96 -14.14
C ARG A 51 -5.23 16.42 -13.46
N HIS A 52 -5.59 15.15 -13.68
CA HIS A 52 -6.73 14.54 -13.01
C HIS A 52 -6.50 14.51 -11.49
N PRO A 53 -7.49 14.89 -10.65
CA PRO A 53 -7.31 14.98 -9.20
C PRO A 53 -6.83 13.66 -8.57
N ASP A 54 -7.33 12.52 -9.05
CA ASP A 54 -6.93 11.19 -8.56
C ASP A 54 -5.46 10.87 -8.88
N VAL A 55 -4.98 11.26 -10.08
CA VAL A 55 -3.58 11.07 -10.47
C VAL A 55 -2.68 11.97 -9.64
N VAL A 56 -3.09 13.22 -9.41
CA VAL A 56 -2.37 14.18 -8.55
C VAL A 56 -2.26 13.65 -7.11
N ALA A 57 -3.37 13.18 -6.54
CA ALA A 57 -3.40 12.63 -5.18
C ALA A 57 -2.52 11.38 -5.04
N HIS A 58 -2.60 10.45 -6.00
CA HIS A 58 -1.78 9.25 -6.00
C HIS A 58 -0.28 9.58 -6.12
N ARG A 59 0.11 10.50 -7.01
CA ARG A 59 1.51 10.92 -7.17
C ARG A 59 2.05 11.64 -5.92
N ALA A 60 1.22 12.44 -5.25
CA ALA A 60 1.61 13.07 -3.99
C ALA A 60 1.90 12.03 -2.90
N LEU A 61 1.05 11.00 -2.77
CA LEU A 61 1.28 9.90 -1.84
C LEU A 61 2.55 9.11 -2.17
N ARG A 62 2.75 8.75 -3.44
CA ARG A 62 3.97 8.03 -3.83
C ARG A 62 5.23 8.84 -3.57
N ARG A 63 5.21 10.16 -3.83
CA ARG A 63 6.35 11.04 -3.49
C ARG A 63 6.63 11.05 -1.99
N ALA A 64 5.60 11.26 -1.17
CA ALA A 64 5.75 11.28 0.29
C ALA A 64 6.35 9.95 0.80
N VAL A 65 5.83 8.82 0.34
CA VAL A 65 6.26 7.51 0.82
C VAL A 65 7.60 7.08 0.21
N PHE A 66 7.75 7.13 -1.11
CA PHE A 66 8.94 6.58 -1.76
C PHE A 66 10.12 7.54 -1.69
N VAL A 67 9.92 8.82 -1.92
CA VAL A 67 11.04 9.80 -1.92
C VAL A 67 11.32 10.27 -0.51
N ASP A 68 10.31 10.83 0.16
CA ASP A 68 10.54 11.56 1.42
C ASP A 68 10.76 10.60 2.60
N GLU A 69 9.96 9.53 2.72
CA GLU A 69 10.09 8.56 3.82
C GLU A 69 11.11 7.46 3.55
N GLN A 70 11.09 6.83 2.36
CA GLN A 70 11.97 5.69 2.04
C GLN A 70 13.30 6.08 1.39
N GLY A 71 13.46 7.34 0.95
CA GLY A 71 14.69 7.79 0.31
C GLY A 71 14.96 7.10 -1.04
N LEU A 72 13.93 6.61 -1.73
CA LEU A 72 14.04 6.09 -3.09
C LEU A 72 14.15 7.27 -4.06
N ARG A 73 15.31 7.35 -4.73
CA ARG A 73 15.72 8.40 -5.67
C ARG A 73 15.96 9.80 -5.08
N PRO A 74 16.87 9.97 -4.11
CA PRO A 74 17.32 11.30 -3.72
C PRO A 74 18.09 11.93 -4.90
N GLY A 75 17.58 13.03 -5.46
CA GLY A 75 18.33 13.86 -6.42
C GLY A 75 17.96 13.74 -7.91
N ASP A 76 16.96 12.93 -8.29
CA ASP A 76 16.43 12.94 -9.67
C ASP A 76 15.38 14.05 -9.83
N ALA A 77 15.50 14.87 -10.90
CA ALA A 77 14.54 15.91 -11.25
C ALA A 77 13.17 15.33 -11.63
N ALA A 78 13.11 14.08 -12.10
CA ALA A 78 11.86 13.37 -12.37
C ALA A 78 11.17 12.86 -11.09
N GLY A 79 11.88 12.85 -9.96
CA GLY A 79 11.39 12.30 -8.69
C GLY A 79 11.00 10.83 -8.82
N ASP A 80 9.81 10.49 -8.35
CA ASP A 80 9.26 9.13 -8.37
C ASP A 80 8.56 8.76 -9.71
N LEU A 81 8.52 9.66 -10.70
CA LEU A 81 7.90 9.33 -12.00
C LEU A 81 8.68 8.25 -12.77
N ASP A 82 7.95 7.44 -13.55
CA ASP A 82 8.51 6.42 -14.43
C ASP A 82 7.78 6.30 -15.78
N VAL A 83 8.22 5.35 -16.63
CA VAL A 83 7.67 5.14 -17.98
C VAL A 83 6.18 4.79 -17.98
N HIS A 84 5.67 4.16 -16.92
CA HIS A 84 4.27 3.76 -16.84
C HIS A 84 3.35 4.94 -16.51
N ASP A 85 3.87 6.02 -15.92
CA ASP A 85 3.13 7.27 -15.73
C ASP A 85 2.80 7.98 -17.05
N HIS A 86 3.42 7.54 -18.16
CA HIS A 86 3.20 8.04 -19.51
C HIS A 86 2.52 7.02 -20.44
N ASP A 87 2.24 5.79 -19.98
CA ASP A 87 1.54 4.79 -20.79
C ASP A 87 0.03 5.11 -20.80
N PRO A 88 -0.58 5.37 -21.97
CA PRO A 88 -2.02 5.67 -22.06
C PRO A 88 -2.92 4.49 -21.65
N ARG A 89 -2.37 3.29 -21.52
CA ARG A 89 -3.08 2.08 -21.05
C ARG A 89 -3.02 1.90 -19.54
N ALA A 90 -2.16 2.67 -18.84
CA ALA A 90 -2.07 2.62 -17.40
C ALA A 90 -3.20 3.41 -16.74
N ILE A 91 -3.75 2.86 -15.67
CA ILE A 91 -4.78 3.50 -14.85
C ILE A 91 -4.31 3.61 -13.40
N VAL A 92 -4.83 4.62 -12.71
CA VAL A 92 -4.68 4.79 -11.27
C VAL A 92 -6.02 4.54 -10.61
N LEU A 93 -6.01 3.76 -9.54
CA LEU A 93 -7.14 3.53 -8.65
C LEU A 93 -6.89 4.25 -7.33
N VAL A 94 -7.82 5.10 -6.89
CA VAL A 94 -7.69 5.86 -5.64
C VAL A 94 -8.85 5.53 -4.71
N ALA A 95 -8.52 5.10 -3.50
CA ALA A 95 -9.49 4.81 -2.45
C ALA A 95 -9.78 6.07 -1.63
N ARG A 96 -11.06 6.34 -1.36
CA ARG A 96 -11.53 7.41 -0.49
C ARG A 96 -12.48 6.90 0.57
N ASP A 97 -12.46 7.48 1.76
CA ASP A 97 -13.50 7.20 2.76
C ASP A 97 -14.79 8.00 2.51
N GLY A 98 -15.80 7.80 3.36
CA GLY A 98 -17.10 8.46 3.23
C GLY A 98 -17.07 9.99 3.39
N ALA A 99 -15.96 10.57 3.87
CA ALA A 99 -15.75 12.02 3.88
C ALA A 99 -15.04 12.52 2.61
N GLY A 100 -14.62 11.62 1.73
CA GLY A 100 -13.85 11.92 0.52
C GLY A 100 -12.34 11.95 0.73
N GLU A 101 -11.85 11.64 1.94
CA GLU A 101 -10.43 11.65 2.25
C GLU A 101 -9.71 10.52 1.52
N VAL A 102 -8.60 10.82 0.88
CA VAL A 102 -7.81 9.83 0.14
C VAL A 102 -7.07 8.92 1.13
N LEU A 103 -7.40 7.63 1.07
CA LEU A 103 -6.79 6.60 1.92
C LEU A 103 -5.54 5.99 1.30
N GLY A 104 -5.44 6.01 -0.03
CA GLY A 104 -4.36 5.37 -0.77
C GLY A 104 -4.68 5.20 -2.24
N GLY A 105 -3.74 4.63 -3.00
CA GLY A 105 -3.98 4.28 -4.39
C GLY A 105 -2.94 3.32 -4.96
N VAL A 106 -3.29 2.72 -6.09
CA VAL A 106 -2.43 1.80 -6.85
C VAL A 106 -2.50 2.15 -8.33
N ARG A 107 -1.41 1.88 -9.06
CA ARG A 107 -1.39 1.97 -10.51
C ARG A 107 -1.38 0.57 -11.12
N LEU A 108 -2.21 0.36 -12.13
CA LEU A 108 -2.23 -0.84 -12.95
C LEU A 108 -1.74 -0.48 -14.35
N ALA A 109 -0.73 -1.20 -14.84
CA ALA A 109 -0.22 -1.08 -16.19
C ALA A 109 -0.18 -2.46 -16.85
N PRO A 110 -0.26 -2.54 -18.19
CA PRO A 110 -0.07 -3.81 -18.89
C PRO A 110 1.28 -4.44 -18.53
N ALA A 111 1.28 -5.74 -18.28
CA ALA A 111 2.51 -6.49 -18.11
C ALA A 111 3.35 -6.43 -19.39
N ASP A 112 4.66 -6.23 -19.25
CA ASP A 112 5.59 -6.45 -20.35
C ASP A 112 5.81 -7.97 -20.51
N PRO A 113 5.38 -8.58 -21.63
CA PRO A 113 5.50 -10.02 -21.84
C PRO A 113 6.95 -10.51 -21.90
N ASP A 114 7.91 -9.63 -22.18
CA ASP A 114 9.33 -9.98 -22.28
C ASP A 114 10.11 -9.70 -20.98
N ALA A 115 9.56 -8.92 -20.03
CA ALA A 115 10.23 -8.60 -18.76
C ALA A 115 10.45 -9.82 -17.83
N ALA A 116 9.67 -10.89 -18.01
CA ALA A 116 9.81 -12.13 -17.24
C ALA A 116 10.65 -13.20 -17.94
N ARG A 117 11.11 -12.97 -19.20
CA ARG A 117 11.91 -13.95 -19.93
C ARG A 117 13.36 -13.88 -19.39
N PRO A 118 13.91 -14.96 -18.82
CA PRO A 118 15.30 -14.95 -18.38
C PRO A 118 16.19 -14.67 -19.60
N THR A 119 17.08 -13.68 -19.48
CA THR A 119 18.06 -13.37 -20.52
C THR A 119 18.92 -14.60 -20.73
N SER A 120 18.77 -15.26 -21.88
CA SER A 120 19.65 -16.36 -22.27
C SER A 120 21.07 -15.79 -22.38
N ALA A 121 21.92 -16.10 -21.41
CA ALA A 121 23.35 -15.82 -21.50
C ALA A 121 23.91 -16.64 -22.66
N GLY A 122 24.47 -15.94 -23.65
CA GLY A 122 25.30 -16.52 -24.70
C GLY A 122 26.75 -16.64 -24.26
#